data_AF-A0A218QMX2-F1
#
_entry.id   AF-A0A218QMX2-F1
#
_cell.length_a   1.000
_cell.length_b   1.000
_cell.length_c   1.000
_cell.angle_alpha   90.00
_cell.angle_beta   90.00
_cell.angle_gamma   90.00
#
_symmetry.space_group_name_H-M   'P 1'
#
loop_
_entity.id
_entity.type
_entity.pdbx_description
1 polymer ?
#
loop_
_entity_poly.entity_id
_entity_poly.type
_entity_poly.pdbx_seq_one_letter_code
_entity_poly.pdbx_strand_id
1 'polypeptide(L)'
;MIKKIFLFSLIILTANLTLFKSAASEPLCTFSQAAPGQLVTEGGTLPKKLTTLASAGGSPTKIDATCSQSANISVSAPIQVAGPEFTPVSAVATVTIPSSSSTKNGDAPLSLPAGTTPLTIDFAIDRGRSLRAGNYSYTVKFTVVP
;
A
#
# COMPACT_ATOMS: atom_id res chain seq x y z
N MET A 1 20.65 -58.00 58.65
CA MET A 1 20.25 -56.62 58.29
C MET A 1 20.00 -56.56 56.80
N ILE A 2 18.73 -56.47 56.39
CA ILE A 2 18.28 -56.44 54.99
C ILE A 2 18.28 -54.98 54.52
N LYS A 3 19.06 -54.65 53.49
CA LYS A 3 18.99 -53.34 52.81
C LYS A 3 18.36 -53.54 51.43
N LYS A 4 17.08 -53.16 51.33
CA LYS A 4 16.32 -53.03 50.09
C LYS A 4 17.01 -51.99 49.20
N ILE A 5 17.35 -52.34 47.97
CA ILE A 5 17.75 -51.38 46.92
C ILE A 5 16.63 -51.35 45.90
N PHE A 6 15.95 -50.20 45.85
CA PHE A 6 14.85 -49.88 44.98
C PHE A 6 15.37 -49.49 43.58
N LEU A 7 14.71 -49.98 42.53
CA LEU A 7 14.90 -49.60 41.14
C LEU A 7 14.62 -48.11 40.91
N PHE A 8 15.36 -47.49 39.98
CA PHE A 8 14.84 -46.41 39.13
C PHE A 8 15.38 -46.58 37.71
N SER A 9 14.55 -47.15 36.83
CA SER A 9 14.78 -47.16 35.38
C SER A 9 14.25 -45.85 34.82
N LEU A 10 15.16 -45.00 34.30
CA LEU A 10 14.84 -43.71 33.71
C LEU A 10 14.72 -43.88 32.19
N ILE A 11 13.49 -43.96 31.68
CA ILE A 11 13.20 -43.95 30.25
C ILE A 11 13.24 -42.50 29.79
N ILE A 12 14.29 -42.11 29.08
CA ILE A 12 14.41 -40.79 28.44
C ILE A 12 13.63 -40.85 27.12
N LEU A 13 12.41 -40.30 27.13
CA LEU A 13 11.58 -40.14 25.95
C LEU A 13 12.04 -38.88 25.20
N THR A 14 12.85 -39.04 24.15
CA THR A 14 13.21 -37.93 23.26
C THR A 14 12.01 -37.57 22.39
N ALA A 15 11.25 -36.56 22.78
CA ALA A 15 10.22 -35.96 21.96
C ALA A 15 10.87 -35.19 20.80
N ASN A 16 10.68 -35.67 19.57
CA ASN A 16 10.96 -34.89 18.36
C ASN A 16 10.00 -33.71 18.31
N LEU A 17 10.46 -32.53 18.75
CA LEU A 17 9.78 -31.26 18.51
C LEU A 17 9.90 -30.92 17.03
N THR A 18 8.93 -31.37 16.23
CA THR A 18 8.69 -30.80 14.91
C THR A 18 8.25 -29.35 15.10
N LEU A 19 9.17 -28.44 14.82
CA LEU A 19 8.94 -27.00 14.73
C LEU A 19 7.90 -26.76 13.62
N PHE A 20 6.63 -26.52 13.99
CA PHE A 20 5.61 -26.04 13.06
C PHE A 20 6.03 -24.65 12.60
N LYS A 21 6.72 -24.58 11.46
CA LYS A 21 6.94 -23.35 10.73
C LYS A 21 5.58 -22.93 10.21
N SER A 22 4.94 -21.97 10.87
CA SER A 22 3.71 -21.35 10.35
C SER A 22 3.99 -20.89 8.93
N ALA A 23 3.31 -21.51 7.96
CA ALA A 23 3.34 -21.05 6.58
C ALA A 23 2.70 -19.66 6.57
N ALA A 24 3.50 -18.61 6.49
CA ALA A 24 3.00 -17.29 6.18
C ALA A 24 2.33 -17.40 4.81
N SER A 25 1.02 -17.16 4.73
CA SER A 25 0.31 -17.06 3.46
C SER A 25 1.02 -16.01 2.63
N GLU A 26 1.50 -16.38 1.44
CA GLU A 26 2.04 -15.40 0.51
C GLU A 26 0.96 -14.36 0.17
N PRO A 27 1.31 -13.07 0.08
CA PRO A 27 0.35 -12.05 -0.28
C PRO A 27 -0.14 -12.29 -1.71
N LEU A 28 -1.45 -12.15 -1.93
CA LEU A 28 -2.07 -12.38 -3.23
C LEU A 28 -1.45 -11.52 -4.35
N CYS A 29 -1.14 -10.27 -4.01
CA CYS A 29 -0.41 -9.35 -4.86
C CYS A 29 0.76 -8.72 -4.09
N THR A 30 1.89 -8.57 -4.76
CA THR A 30 3.04 -7.79 -4.30
C THR A 30 3.16 -6.51 -5.12
N PHE A 31 3.65 -5.44 -4.50
CA PHE A 31 3.83 -4.14 -5.16
C PHE A 31 5.31 -3.79 -5.20
N SER A 32 5.82 -3.38 -6.37
CA SER A 32 7.20 -2.94 -6.49
C SER A 32 7.40 -1.58 -5.81
N GLN A 33 8.62 -1.33 -5.33
CA GLN A 33 9.00 -0.03 -4.83
C GLN A 33 9.40 0.85 -6.02
N ALA A 34 8.57 1.86 -6.30
CA ALA A 34 8.68 2.73 -7.47
C ALA A 34 9.56 3.94 -7.28
N ALA A 35 9.86 4.61 -8.41
CA ALA A 35 10.15 6.04 -8.43
C ALA A 35 8.91 6.80 -7.91
N PRO A 36 9.02 7.53 -6.78
CA PRO A 36 7.90 8.31 -6.27
C PRO A 36 7.49 9.39 -7.27
N GLY A 37 6.19 9.67 -7.35
CA GLY A 37 5.69 10.77 -8.15
C GLY A 37 6.12 12.14 -7.59
N GLN A 38 6.02 13.17 -8.43
CA GLN A 38 6.25 14.56 -8.06
C GLN A 38 4.92 15.28 -7.86
N LEU A 39 4.69 15.72 -6.63
CA LEU A 39 3.57 16.58 -6.28
C LEU A 39 3.91 18.04 -6.59
N VAL A 40 3.02 18.74 -7.27
CA VAL A 40 3.13 20.16 -7.59
C VAL A 40 1.89 20.92 -7.13
N THR A 41 2.02 22.23 -7.01
CA THR A 41 0.91 23.13 -6.72
C THR A 41 0.13 23.48 -7.98
N GLU A 42 -1.19 23.52 -7.89
CA GLU A 42 -2.08 23.99 -8.96
C GLU A 42 -2.86 25.24 -8.50
N GLY A 43 -3.05 26.21 -9.41
CA GLY A 43 -3.91 27.38 -9.17
C GLY A 43 -3.22 28.74 -9.02
N GLY A 44 -2.02 28.94 -9.59
CA GLY A 44 -1.39 30.27 -9.69
C GLY A 44 -0.67 30.75 -8.43
N THR A 45 -0.71 32.05 -8.15
CA THR A 45 0.09 32.74 -7.10
C THR A 45 -0.30 32.37 -5.67
N LEU A 46 -1.52 31.87 -5.45
CA LEU A 46 -2.02 31.42 -4.15
C LEU A 46 -2.65 30.03 -4.31
N PRO A 47 -1.82 29.00 -4.60
CA PRO A 47 -2.32 27.70 -4.97
C PRO A 47 -3.07 27.07 -3.80
N LYS A 48 -4.19 26.42 -4.10
CA LYS A 48 -5.03 25.73 -3.10
C LYS A 48 -4.94 24.21 -3.20
N LYS A 49 -4.39 23.73 -4.32
CA LYS A 49 -4.39 22.34 -4.72
C LYS A 49 -2.98 21.81 -4.86
N LEU A 50 -2.81 20.54 -4.50
CA LEU A 50 -1.64 19.74 -4.77
C LEU A 50 -2.04 18.62 -5.73
N THR A 51 -1.23 18.36 -6.76
CA THR A 51 -1.52 17.32 -7.74
C THR A 51 -0.25 16.68 -8.29
N THR A 52 -0.35 15.44 -8.74
CA THR A 52 0.70 14.75 -9.50
C THR A 52 0.45 14.77 -11.00
N LEU A 53 -0.65 15.38 -11.45
CA LEU A 53 -1.04 15.37 -12.86
C LEU A 53 0.03 16.04 -13.72
N ALA A 54 0.43 15.34 -14.80
CA ALA A 54 1.43 15.83 -15.73
C ALA A 54 1.03 17.14 -16.42
N SER A 55 -0.27 17.36 -16.64
CA SER A 55 -0.81 18.60 -17.22
C SER A 55 -0.58 19.84 -16.34
N ALA A 56 -0.41 19.65 -15.03
CA ALA A 56 -0.07 20.71 -14.07
C ALA A 56 1.45 20.82 -13.81
N GLY A 57 2.27 20.01 -14.51
CA GLY A 57 3.71 19.93 -14.30
C GLY A 57 4.15 18.94 -13.21
N GLY A 58 3.22 18.13 -12.68
CA GLY A 58 3.52 17.05 -11.74
C GLY A 58 4.01 15.78 -12.44
N SER A 59 4.26 14.73 -11.67
CA SER A 59 4.40 13.39 -12.23
C SER A 59 3.70 12.35 -11.36
N PRO A 60 2.92 11.43 -11.96
CA PRO A 60 2.26 10.36 -11.22
C PRO A 60 3.28 9.37 -10.68
N THR A 61 2.89 8.67 -9.61
CA THR A 61 3.67 7.52 -9.12
C THR A 61 3.43 6.33 -10.04
N LYS A 62 4.48 5.57 -10.37
CA LYS A 62 4.39 4.38 -11.24
C LYS A 62 4.93 3.15 -10.53
N ILE A 63 4.06 2.24 -10.09
CA ILE A 63 4.43 0.97 -9.45
C ILE A 63 4.03 -0.20 -10.34
N ASP A 64 4.54 -1.39 -10.04
CA ASP A 64 4.03 -2.63 -10.61
C ASP A 64 3.31 -3.43 -9.52
N ALA A 65 2.10 -3.90 -9.82
CA ALA A 65 1.41 -4.90 -9.02
C ALA A 65 1.59 -6.27 -9.68
N THR A 66 2.15 -7.22 -8.94
CA THR A 66 2.29 -8.61 -9.41
C THR A 66 1.39 -9.50 -8.57
N CYS A 67 0.38 -10.10 -9.20
CA CYS A 67 -0.60 -10.95 -8.54
C CYS A 67 -0.47 -12.41 -8.97
N SER A 68 -0.58 -13.37 -8.05
CA SER A 68 -0.49 -14.81 -8.34
C SER A 68 -1.74 -15.39 -9.03
N GLN A 69 -2.87 -14.70 -8.87
CA GLN A 69 -4.14 -14.94 -9.57
C GLN A 69 -4.84 -13.59 -9.80
N SER A 70 -5.95 -13.59 -10.54
CA SER A 70 -6.76 -12.37 -10.68
C SER A 70 -7.23 -11.90 -9.30
N ALA A 71 -7.20 -10.58 -9.09
CA ALA A 71 -7.56 -9.95 -7.82
C ALA A 71 -8.26 -8.62 -8.07
N ASN A 72 -8.97 -8.12 -7.07
CA ASN A 72 -9.52 -6.77 -7.08
C ASN A 72 -8.75 -5.89 -6.11
N ILE A 73 -8.38 -4.69 -6.54
CA ILE A 73 -7.72 -3.70 -5.70
C ILE A 73 -8.62 -2.48 -5.48
N SER A 74 -8.63 -1.98 -4.24
CA SER A 74 -9.15 -0.65 -3.95
C SER A 74 -8.04 0.22 -3.38
N VAL A 75 -8.17 1.53 -3.58
CA VAL A 75 -7.18 2.53 -3.14
C VAL A 75 -7.79 3.42 -2.05
N SER A 76 -7.02 3.73 -1.02
CA SER A 76 -7.43 4.70 0.00
C SER A 76 -7.38 6.13 -0.55
N ALA A 77 -8.04 7.07 0.13
CA ALA A 77 -7.72 8.49 -0.07
C ALA A 77 -6.22 8.77 0.21
N PRO A 78 -5.62 9.82 -0.37
CA PRO A 78 -4.27 10.25 -0.03
C PRO A 78 -4.12 10.52 1.47
N ILE A 79 -3.07 9.96 2.07
CA ILE A 79 -2.73 10.12 3.49
C ILE A 79 -1.49 11.00 3.56
N GLN A 80 -1.58 12.15 4.21
CA GLN A 80 -0.43 13.02 4.43
C GLN A 80 0.55 12.36 5.41
N VAL A 81 1.83 12.32 5.04
CA VAL A 81 2.91 11.74 5.87
C VAL A 81 3.98 12.76 6.24
N ALA A 82 4.05 13.89 5.54
CA ALA A 82 4.94 15.00 5.89
C ALA A 82 4.43 16.35 5.36
N GLY A 83 5.01 17.44 5.88
CA GLY A 83 4.74 18.81 5.48
C GLY A 83 3.70 19.52 6.34
N PRO A 84 3.30 20.75 5.97
CA PRO A 84 2.31 21.51 6.73
C PRO A 84 0.95 20.79 6.75
N GLU A 85 0.45 20.41 7.92
CA GLU A 85 -0.81 19.67 8.03
C GLU A 85 -2.03 20.53 7.66
N PHE A 86 -3.01 19.91 7.01
CA PHE A 86 -4.34 20.45 6.84
C PHE A 86 -5.37 19.35 6.61
N THR A 87 -6.63 19.64 6.97
CA THR A 87 -7.77 18.82 6.54
C THR A 87 -8.18 19.24 5.13
N PRO A 88 -8.10 18.34 4.13
CA PRO A 88 -8.52 18.65 2.77
C PRO A 88 -10.04 18.78 2.68
N VAL A 89 -10.53 19.66 1.82
CA VAL A 89 -11.95 19.67 1.41
C VAL A 89 -12.24 18.57 0.40
N SER A 90 -11.22 18.15 -0.35
CA SER A 90 -11.25 17.01 -1.25
C SER A 90 -9.87 16.39 -1.35
N ALA A 91 -9.78 15.06 -1.32
CA ALA A 91 -8.55 14.31 -1.54
C ALA A 91 -8.87 13.07 -2.34
N VAL A 92 -8.34 13.01 -3.56
CA VAL A 92 -8.60 11.94 -4.51
C VAL A 92 -7.29 11.28 -4.90
N ALA A 93 -7.27 9.95 -4.83
CA ALA A 93 -6.25 9.10 -5.42
C ALA A 93 -6.92 8.29 -6.54
N THR A 94 -6.37 8.38 -7.75
CA THR A 94 -6.81 7.63 -8.93
C THR A 94 -5.72 6.65 -9.32
N VAL A 95 -6.11 5.43 -9.65
CA VAL A 95 -5.22 4.35 -10.09
C VAL A 95 -5.66 3.93 -11.48
N THR A 96 -4.72 3.93 -12.42
CA THR A 96 -4.95 3.63 -13.84
C THR A 96 -4.02 2.52 -14.30
N ILE A 97 -4.56 1.58 -15.09
CA ILE A 97 -3.79 0.52 -15.76
C ILE A 97 -3.72 0.75 -17.27
N PRO A 98 -2.78 0.11 -18.02
CA PRO A 98 -2.59 0.35 -19.45
C PRO A 98 -3.82 0.08 -20.33
N SER A 99 -4.74 -0.78 -19.90
CA SER A 99 -6.03 -0.99 -20.59
C SER A 99 -6.99 0.20 -20.49
N SER A 100 -6.54 1.32 -19.90
CA SER A 100 -7.34 2.53 -19.60
C SER A 100 -8.46 2.32 -18.59
N SER A 101 -8.50 1.15 -17.92
CA SER A 101 -9.35 0.96 -16.75
C SER A 101 -8.77 1.73 -15.57
N SER A 102 -9.65 2.32 -14.75
CA SER A 102 -9.23 3.08 -13.57
C SER A 102 -10.21 2.91 -12.41
N THR A 103 -9.72 3.17 -11.21
CA THR A 103 -10.52 3.33 -9.99
C THR A 103 -10.01 4.52 -9.19
N LYS A 104 -10.84 5.07 -8.32
CA LYS A 104 -10.43 6.08 -7.33
C LYS A 104 -10.88 5.67 -5.94
N ASN A 105 -10.37 6.35 -4.93
CA ASN A 105 -10.80 6.10 -3.56
C ASN A 105 -12.32 6.28 -3.39
N GLY A 106 -12.96 5.26 -2.83
CA GLY A 106 -14.42 5.22 -2.65
C GLY A 106 -15.21 4.64 -3.83
N ASP A 107 -14.57 4.38 -4.97
CA ASP A 107 -15.20 3.72 -6.12
C ASP A 107 -15.14 2.19 -6.01
N ALA A 108 -15.78 1.53 -6.98
CA ALA A 108 -15.67 0.08 -7.15
C ALA A 108 -14.19 -0.35 -7.32
N PRO A 109 -13.80 -1.50 -6.75
CA PRO A 109 -12.45 -2.05 -6.94
C PRO A 109 -12.09 -2.25 -8.41
N LEU A 110 -10.80 -2.07 -8.72
CA LEU A 110 -10.21 -2.34 -10.02
C LEU A 110 -9.74 -3.78 -10.10
N SER A 111 -10.18 -4.51 -11.13
CA SER A 111 -9.70 -5.87 -11.39
C SER A 111 -8.30 -5.83 -11.99
N LEU A 112 -7.39 -6.62 -11.39
CA LEU A 112 -6.07 -6.93 -11.91
C LEU A 112 -6.03 -8.39 -12.36
N PRO A 113 -5.49 -8.67 -13.56
CA PRO A 113 -5.25 -10.04 -13.98
C PRO A 113 -4.10 -10.66 -13.17
N ALA A 114 -3.99 -11.99 -13.22
CA ALA A 114 -2.79 -12.68 -12.79
C ALA A 114 -1.56 -12.19 -13.58
N GLY A 115 -0.40 -12.15 -12.94
CA GLY A 115 0.84 -11.61 -13.48
C GLY A 115 1.10 -10.17 -13.08
N THR A 116 1.99 -9.50 -13.81
CA THR A 116 2.44 -8.14 -13.51
C THR A 116 1.63 -7.12 -14.31
N THR A 117 1.01 -6.18 -13.58
CA THR A 117 0.27 -5.05 -14.14
C THR A 117 0.91 -3.74 -13.66
N PRO A 118 1.40 -2.87 -14.56
CA PRO A 118 1.90 -1.56 -14.18
C PRO A 118 0.71 -0.66 -13.79
N LEU A 119 0.87 0.08 -12.69
CA LEU A 119 -0.12 0.98 -12.14
C LEU A 119 0.41 2.42 -12.20
N THR A 120 -0.40 3.33 -12.70
CA THR A 120 -0.17 4.77 -12.60
C THR A 120 -1.09 5.35 -11.53
N ILE A 121 -0.52 6.07 -10.57
CA ILE A 121 -1.25 6.60 -9.41
C ILE A 121 -1.15 8.12 -9.43
N ASP A 122 -2.30 8.77 -9.50
CA ASP A 122 -2.45 10.20 -9.49
C ASP A 122 -3.14 10.71 -8.24
N PHE A 123 -2.67 11.85 -7.73
CA PHE A 123 -3.29 12.56 -6.61
C PHE A 123 -3.86 13.91 -7.04
N ALA A 124 -4.97 14.27 -6.41
CA ALA A 124 -5.50 15.63 -6.37
C ALA A 124 -6.00 15.93 -4.95
N ILE A 125 -5.32 16.84 -4.26
CA ILE A 125 -5.66 17.24 -2.89
C ILE A 125 -6.00 18.73 -2.91
N ASP A 126 -7.21 19.08 -2.50
CA ASP A 126 -7.69 20.46 -2.37
C ASP A 126 -7.83 20.84 -0.90
N ARG A 127 -7.17 21.92 -0.50
CA ARG A 127 -7.28 22.49 0.85
C ARG A 127 -8.50 23.40 1.01
N GLY A 128 -9.11 23.86 -0.09
CA GLY A 128 -10.18 24.87 -0.13
C GLY A 128 -9.72 26.31 0.09
N ARG A 129 -8.49 26.50 0.59
CA ARG A 129 -7.81 27.78 0.83
C ARG A 129 -6.33 27.65 0.46
N SER A 130 -5.65 28.79 0.34
CA SER A 130 -4.24 28.84 -0.07
C SER A 130 -3.38 27.91 0.77
N LEU A 131 -2.49 27.16 0.13
CA LEU A 131 -1.52 26.27 0.77
C LEU A 131 -0.51 27.08 1.58
N ARG A 132 0.03 26.47 2.63
CA ARG A 132 1.19 27.04 3.32
C ARG A 132 2.44 26.65 2.53
N ALA A 133 3.45 27.51 2.53
CA ALA A 133 4.74 27.14 1.98
C ALA A 133 5.31 25.92 2.74
N GLY A 134 5.79 24.93 2.00
CA GLY A 134 6.40 23.73 2.58
C GLY A 134 6.47 22.57 1.59
N ASN A 135 7.24 21.55 1.96
CA ASN A 135 7.33 20.30 1.21
C ASN A 135 6.30 19.32 1.74
N TYR A 136 5.42 18.85 0.87
CA TYR A 136 4.34 17.95 1.22
C TYR A 136 4.65 16.54 0.73
N SER A 137 4.31 15.53 1.53
CA SER A 137 4.41 14.12 1.13
C SER A 137 3.14 13.38 1.48
N TYR A 138 2.71 12.53 0.56
CA TYR A 138 1.49 11.73 0.67
C TYR A 138 1.77 10.28 0.27
N THR A 139 1.03 9.37 0.90
CA THR A 139 0.99 7.95 0.53
C THR A 139 -0.46 7.50 0.32
N VAL A 140 -0.63 6.33 -0.28
CA VAL A 140 -1.91 5.61 -0.31
C VAL A 140 -1.75 4.21 0.24
N LYS A 141 -2.88 3.55 0.54
CA LYS A 141 -2.95 2.14 0.87
C LYS A 141 -3.75 1.42 -0.20
N PHE A 142 -3.27 0.25 -0.59
CA PHE A 142 -4.01 -0.69 -1.41
C PHE A 142 -4.64 -1.76 -0.52
N THR A 143 -5.91 -2.05 -0.77
CA THR A 143 -6.59 -3.22 -0.22
C THR A 143 -6.78 -4.21 -1.35
N VAL A 144 -6.30 -5.44 -1.16
CA VAL A 144 -6.38 -6.51 -2.15
C VAL A 144 -7.46 -7.50 -1.71
N VAL A 145 -8.39 -7.80 -2.60
CA VAL A 145 -9.46 -8.78 -2.41
C VAL A 145 -9.30 -9.88 -3.46
N PRO A 146 -9.31 -11.17 -3.08
CA PRO A 146 -9.28 -12.29 -4.02
C PRO A 146 -10.41 -12.29 -5.05
#